data_AF-A0A3A4ZBV2-F1
#
_entry.id   AF-A0A3A4ZBV2-F1
#
_cell.length_a   1.000
_cell.length_b   1.000
_cell.length_c   1.000
_cell.angle_alpha   90.00
_cell.angle_beta   90.00
_cell.angle_gamma   90.00
#
_symmetry.space_group_name_H-M   'P 1'
#
loop_
_entity.id
_entity.type
_entity.pdbx_description
1 polymer ?
#
loop_
_entity_poly.entity_id
_entity_poly.type
_entity_poly.pdbx_seq_one_letter_code
_entity_poly.pdbx_strand_id
1 'polypeptide(L)'
;MPLFVDFFLFLSRLKGGLIMHELPDIHKKVVGLIGYGKERTTTVSQIAKLTGLGSTTVRNIVSEAVVKYGAPIGTSNDMGRGGYYIISNEAERGETVRNLRSRALKIWNRANVIDDLPSVNQEKFLL
;
A
#
# COMPACT_ATOMS: atom_id res chain seq x y z
N MET A 1 14.60 -24.57 16.70
CA MET A 1 14.20 -23.25 16.17
C MET A 1 12.67 -23.20 16.04
N PRO A 2 11.93 -22.55 16.95
CA PRO A 2 10.49 -22.35 16.81
C PRO A 2 10.17 -20.84 16.79
N LEU A 3 10.38 -20.18 15.64
CA LEU A 3 9.99 -18.77 15.44
C LEU A 3 9.03 -18.60 14.27
N PHE A 4 8.95 -19.58 13.36
CA PHE A 4 8.12 -19.51 12.16
C PHE A 4 6.68 -19.98 12.39
N VAL A 5 6.49 -20.97 13.29
CA VAL A 5 5.18 -21.54 13.61
C VAL A 5 4.36 -20.58 14.49
N ASP A 6 5.02 -19.91 15.44
CA ASP A 6 4.36 -18.95 16.34
C ASP A 6 3.90 -17.67 15.61
N PHE A 7 4.63 -17.25 14.58
CA PHE A 7 4.22 -16.13 13.72
C PHE A 7 2.97 -16.48 12.88
N PHE A 8 2.91 -17.70 12.36
CA PHE A 8 1.76 -18.20 11.59
C PHE A 8 0.50 -18.36 12.48
N LEU A 9 0.68 -18.80 13.73
CA LEU A 9 -0.39 -18.84 14.73
C LEU A 9 -0.82 -17.45 15.20
N PHE A 10 0.12 -16.50 15.34
CA PHE A 10 -0.17 -15.11 15.68
C PHE A 10 -1.03 -14.43 14.61
N LEU A 11 -0.71 -14.64 13.33
CA LEU A 11 -1.52 -14.18 12.20
C LEU A 11 -2.90 -14.85 12.15
N SER A 12 -2.98 -16.14 12.51
CA SER A 12 -4.25 -16.87 12.58
C SER A 12 -5.19 -16.40 13.70
N ARG A 13 -4.67 -15.73 14.74
CA ARG A 13 -5.44 -15.30 15.93
C ARG A 13 -6.13 -13.94 15.77
N LEU A 14 -5.84 -13.19 14.71
CA LEU A 14 -6.51 -11.94 14.34
C LEU A 14 -7.79 -12.15 13.49
N LYS A 15 -8.30 -13.40 13.40
CA LYS A 15 -9.53 -13.79 12.68
C LYS A 15 -10.80 -13.18 13.29
N GLY A 16 -10.99 -11.89 13.05
CA GLY A 16 -12.25 -11.18 13.23
C GLY A 16 -12.51 -10.24 12.05
N GLY A 17 -12.86 -10.80 10.89
CA GLY A 17 -13.65 -10.05 9.89
C GLY A 17 -13.15 -9.95 8.44
N LEU A 18 -11.98 -10.49 8.06
CA LEU A 18 -11.57 -10.51 6.64
C LEU A 18 -10.97 -11.88 6.29
N ILE A 19 -11.50 -12.51 5.23
CA ILE A 19 -11.01 -13.79 4.72
C ILE A 19 -9.60 -13.53 4.14
N MET A 20 -8.55 -13.88 4.89
CA MET A 20 -7.19 -13.86 4.37
C MET A 20 -7.05 -14.98 3.34
N HIS A 21 -7.16 -14.64 2.07
CA HIS A 21 -6.83 -15.56 0.97
C HIS A 21 -5.32 -15.71 0.87
N GLU A 22 -4.87 -16.92 0.50
CA GLU A 22 -3.45 -17.17 0.27
C GLU A 22 -2.93 -16.22 -0.84
N LEU A 23 -1.86 -15.47 -0.56
CA LEU A 23 -1.24 -14.60 -1.55
C LEU A 23 -0.70 -15.44 -2.72
N PRO A 24 -0.85 -15.03 -3.98
CA PRO A 24 -0.16 -15.69 -5.09
C PRO A 24 1.36 -15.56 -4.95
N ASP A 25 2.12 -16.46 -5.58
CA ASP A 25 3.58 -16.53 -5.40
C ASP A 25 4.31 -15.23 -5.79
N ILE A 26 3.82 -14.54 -6.83
CA ILE A 26 4.40 -13.24 -7.23
C ILE A 26 4.15 -12.16 -6.17
N HIS A 27 2.98 -12.17 -5.51
CA HIS A 27 2.67 -11.29 -4.39
C HIS A 27 3.52 -11.65 -3.17
N LYS A 28 3.69 -12.94 -2.84
CA LYS A 28 4.60 -13.38 -1.77
C LYS A 28 6.03 -12.86 -2.00
N LYS A 29 6.55 -12.98 -3.24
CA LYS A 29 7.89 -12.50 -3.60
C LYS A 29 8.04 -10.99 -3.41
N VAL A 30 7.05 -10.20 -3.85
CA VAL A 30 7.07 -8.73 -3.70
C VAL A 30 6.93 -8.32 -2.23
N VAL A 31 5.96 -8.88 -1.51
CA VAL A 31 5.68 -8.54 -0.11
C VAL A 31 6.82 -8.96 0.81
N GLY A 32 7.47 -10.10 0.53
CA GLY A 32 8.63 -10.57 1.30
C GLY A 32 9.86 -9.66 1.26
N LEU A 33 9.90 -8.69 0.35
CA LEU A 33 10.97 -7.68 0.26
C LEU A 33 10.67 -6.41 1.08
N ILE A 34 9.46 -6.29 1.64
CA ILE A 34 9.02 -5.12 2.39
C ILE A 34 9.45 -5.28 3.86
N GLY A 35 10.18 -4.29 4.40
CA GLY A 35 10.62 -4.32 5.79
C GLY A 35 9.48 -4.07 6.79
N TYR A 36 9.66 -4.55 8.02
CA TYR A 36 8.71 -4.37 9.12
C TYR A 36 8.91 -3.05 9.86
N GLY A 37 7.82 -2.30 10.00
CA GLY A 37 7.75 -1.00 10.64
C GLY A 37 8.15 0.15 9.72
N LYS A 38 7.62 1.34 10.00
CA LYS A 38 7.82 2.56 9.20
C LYS A 38 9.30 2.98 9.12
N GLU A 39 10.11 2.56 10.09
CA GLU A 39 11.56 2.78 10.14
C GLU A 39 12.35 1.95 9.11
N ARG A 40 11.75 0.90 8.53
CA ARG A 40 12.38 -0.02 7.58
C ARG A 40 11.62 -0.07 6.26
N THR A 41 11.31 1.09 5.70
CA THR A 41 10.62 1.18 4.41
C THR A 41 11.46 0.63 3.26
N THR A 42 10.81 -0.08 2.33
CA THR A 42 11.41 -0.49 1.05
C THR A 42 10.76 0.32 -0.07
N THR A 43 11.58 0.98 -0.89
CA THR A 43 11.09 1.78 -2.01
C THR A 43 10.60 0.90 -3.17
N VAL A 44 9.71 1.44 -3.99
CA VAL A 44 9.26 0.77 -5.23
C VAL A 44 10.43 0.45 -6.15
N SER A 45 11.43 1.34 -6.26
CA SER A 45 12.59 1.14 -7.12
C SER A 45 13.50 0.02 -6.62
N GLN A 46 13.67 -0.12 -5.30
CA GLN A 46 14.39 -1.24 -4.70
C GLN A 46 13.70 -2.57 -5.00
N ILE A 47 12.39 -2.65 -4.78
CA ILE A 47 11.59 -3.86 -5.07
C ILE A 47 11.65 -4.21 -6.56
N ALA A 48 11.47 -3.21 -7.43
CA ALA A 48 11.56 -3.39 -8.88
C ALA A 48 12.93 -3.97 -9.30
N LYS A 49 14.03 -3.40 -8.77
CA LYS A 49 15.39 -3.87 -9.03
C LYS A 49 15.60 -5.32 -8.59
N LEU A 50 15.11 -5.70 -7.41
CA LEU A 50 15.29 -7.04 -6.85
C LEU A 50 14.40 -8.11 -7.50
N THR A 51 13.27 -7.70 -8.06
CA THR A 51 12.30 -8.63 -8.67
C THR A 51 12.41 -8.71 -10.19
N GLY A 52 13.02 -7.72 -10.83
CA GLY A 52 13.01 -7.55 -12.29
C GLY A 52 11.68 -6.98 -12.82
N LEU A 53 10.74 -6.60 -11.95
CA LEU A 53 9.43 -6.09 -12.33
C LEU A 53 9.47 -4.59 -12.60
N GLY A 54 8.56 -4.11 -13.46
CA GLY A 54 8.32 -2.68 -13.64
C GLY A 54 7.72 -2.03 -12.38
N SER A 55 8.04 -0.76 -12.14
CA SER A 55 7.55 -0.02 -10.95
C SER A 55 6.02 0.05 -10.88
N THR A 56 5.33 0.12 -12.03
CA THR A 56 3.86 0.09 -12.09
C THR A 56 3.33 -1.28 -11.65
N THR A 57 3.94 -2.37 -12.12
CA THR A 57 3.60 -3.74 -11.72
C THR A 57 3.77 -3.96 -10.22
N VAL A 58 4.88 -3.47 -9.64
CA VAL A 58 5.11 -3.53 -8.19
C VAL A 58 4.00 -2.83 -7.42
N ARG A 59 3.61 -1.61 -7.81
CA ARG A 59 2.53 -0.86 -7.14
C ARG A 59 1.19 -1.60 -7.23
N ASN A 60 0.88 -2.19 -8.39
CA ASN A 60 -0.34 -2.95 -8.59
C ASN A 60 -0.37 -4.21 -7.70
N ILE A 61 0.73 -4.98 -7.67
CA ILE A 61 0.86 -6.17 -6.82
C ILE A 61 0.67 -5.80 -5.34
N VAL A 62 1.30 -4.72 -4.86
CA VAL A 62 1.14 -4.26 -3.47
C VAL A 62 -0.30 -3.83 -3.20
N SER A 63 -0.92 -3.08 -4.11
CA SER A 63 -2.33 -2.68 -3.99
C SER A 63 -3.26 -3.90 -3.87
N GLU A 64 -3.06 -4.91 -4.71
CA GLU A 64 -3.81 -6.15 -4.65
C GLU A 64 -3.54 -6.94 -3.37
N ALA A 65 -2.27 -7.04 -2.95
CA ALA A 65 -1.89 -7.67 -1.68
C ALA A 65 -2.70 -7.09 -0.50
N VAL A 66 -2.84 -5.76 -0.45
CA VAL A 66 -3.64 -5.10 0.59
C VAL A 66 -5.14 -5.33 0.40
N VAL A 67 -5.68 -4.99 -0.77
CA VAL A 67 -7.14 -4.91 -0.97
C VAL A 67 -7.79 -6.29 -1.13
N LYS A 68 -7.15 -7.20 -1.86
CA LYS A 68 -7.71 -8.53 -2.15
C LYS A 68 -7.31 -9.58 -1.11
N TYR A 69 -6.10 -9.47 -0.56
CA TYR A 69 -5.53 -10.50 0.32
C TYR A 69 -5.34 -10.05 1.78
N GLY A 70 -5.59 -8.78 2.09
CA GLY A 70 -5.52 -8.27 3.46
C GLY A 70 -4.10 -8.09 4.01
N ALA A 71 -3.09 -7.97 3.15
CA ALA A 71 -1.71 -7.75 3.60
C ALA A 71 -1.59 -6.41 4.35
N PRO A 72 -1.00 -6.37 5.56
CA PRO A 72 -0.94 -5.17 6.39
C PRO A 72 0.20 -4.24 5.95
N ILE A 73 0.05 -3.60 4.79
CA ILE A 73 1.10 -2.75 4.19
C ILE A 73 0.72 -1.27 4.31
N GLY A 74 1.61 -0.49 4.92
CA GLY A 74 1.54 0.96 4.97
C GLY A 74 2.41 1.64 3.91
N THR A 75 2.24 2.96 3.76
CA THR A 75 3.10 3.80 2.93
C THR A 75 3.65 4.95 3.75
N SER A 76 4.91 5.30 3.53
CA SER A 76 5.54 6.50 4.08
C SER A 76 6.04 7.39 2.95
N ASN A 77 5.93 8.70 3.14
CA ASN A 77 6.51 9.73 2.28
C ASN A 77 7.48 10.63 3.05
N ASP A 78 7.88 10.21 4.26
CA ASP A 78 8.80 10.96 5.09
C ASP A 78 10.16 11.07 4.39
N MET A 79 10.82 12.22 4.55
CA MET A 79 12.13 12.46 3.94
C MET A 79 13.13 11.39 4.39
N GLY A 80 13.74 10.69 3.43
CA GLY A 80 14.68 9.59 3.69
C GLY A 80 14.03 8.26 4.11
N ARG A 81 12.70 8.20 4.27
CA ARG A 81 11.94 6.99 4.66
C ARG A 81 10.71 6.81 3.78
N GLY A 82 10.90 6.98 2.47
CA GLY A 82 9.85 6.80 1.48
C GLY A 82 9.66 5.32 1.12
N GLY A 83 8.42 4.90 0.87
CA GLY A 83 8.13 3.55 0.34
C GLY A 83 7.10 2.77 1.15
N TYR A 84 7.15 1.45 1.00
CA TYR A 84 6.25 0.52 1.67
C TYR A 84 6.87 -0.04 2.94
N TYR A 85 6.04 -0.35 3.93
CA TYR A 85 6.44 -1.10 5.12
C TYR A 85 5.32 -2.05 5.55
N ILE A 86 5.67 -3.15 6.21
CA ILE A 86 4.72 -4.01 6.91
C ILE A 86 4.37 -3.34 8.24
N ILE A 87 3.09 -3.09 8.46
CA ILE A 87 2.56 -2.49 9.69
C ILE A 87 2.87 -3.43 10.85
N SER A 88 3.56 -2.91 11.85
CA SER A 88 4.11 -3.66 12.99
C SER A 88 3.46 -3.31 14.32
N ASN A 89 2.70 -2.22 14.39
CA ASN A 89 2.03 -1.75 15.60
C ASN A 89 0.77 -0.95 15.31
N GLU A 90 -0.02 -0.69 16.35
CA GLU A 90 -1.31 0.00 16.24
C GLU A 90 -1.18 1.47 15.83
N ALA A 91 -0.10 2.15 16.23
CA ALA A 91 0.14 3.54 15.84
C ALA A 91 0.37 3.65 14.32
N GLU A 92 1.18 2.75 13.75
CA GLU A 92 1.40 2.64 12.30
C GLU A 92 0.10 2.29 11.55
N ARG A 93 -0.73 1.41 12.11
CA ARG A 93 -2.05 1.08 11.55
C ARG A 93 -2.94 2.33 11.52
N GLY A 94 -3.05 3.04 12.64
CA GLY A 94 -3.85 4.25 12.77
C GLY A 94 -3.39 5.36 11.83
N GLU A 95 -2.08 5.58 11.72
CA GLU A 95 -1.49 6.53 10.77
C GLU A 95 -1.82 6.14 9.32
N THR A 96 -1.64 4.87 8.95
CA THR A 96 -1.93 4.38 7.60
C THR A 96 -3.39 4.64 7.22
N VAL A 97 -4.34 4.29 8.10
CA VAL A 97 -5.78 4.51 7.87
C VAL A 97 -6.09 5.99 7.73
N ARG A 98 -5.54 6.85 8.61
CA ARG A 98 -5.72 8.30 8.55
C ARG A 98 -5.23 8.87 7.22
N ASN A 99 -4.03 8.47 6.78
CA ASN A 99 -3.43 8.93 5.53
C ASN A 99 -4.25 8.49 4.31
N LEU A 100 -4.74 7.25 4.29
CA LEU A 100 -5.60 6.74 3.21
C LEU A 100 -6.93 7.50 3.12
N ARG A 101 -7.61 7.73 4.25
CA ARG A 101 -8.86 8.51 4.30
C ARG A 101 -8.65 9.95 3.84
N SER A 102 -7.57 10.60 4.28
CA SER A 102 -7.22 11.95 3.84
C SER A 102 -7.00 12.01 2.32
N ARG A 103 -6.28 11.03 1.76
CA ARG A 103 -6.06 10.93 0.32
C ARG A 103 -7.36 10.69 -0.45
N ALA A 104 -8.25 9.82 0.04
CA ALA A 104 -9.55 9.58 -0.56
C ALA A 104 -10.39 10.86 -0.63
N LEU A 105 -10.42 11.65 0.46
CA LEU A 105 -11.12 12.94 0.48
C LEU A 105 -10.54 13.94 -0.54
N LYS A 106 -9.20 14.01 -0.68
CA LYS A 106 -8.56 14.87 -1.69
C LYS A 106 -8.91 14.45 -3.11
N ILE A 107 -8.93 13.14 -3.39
CA ILE A 107 -9.32 12.59 -4.69
C ILE A 107 -10.78 12.94 -4.98
N TRP A 108 -11.66 12.75 -4.00
CA TRP A 108 -13.08 13.08 -4.09
C TRP A 108 -13.31 14.57 -4.37
N ASN A 109 -12.70 15.46 -3.60
CA ASN A 109 -12.83 16.90 -3.81
C ASN A 109 -12.33 17.33 -5.20
N ARG A 110 -11.23 16.74 -5.68
CA ARG A 110 -10.75 16.99 -7.04
C ARG A 110 -11.73 16.51 -8.10
N ALA A 111 -12.36 15.35 -7.91
CA ALA A 111 -13.35 14.82 -8.84
C ALA A 111 -14.56 15.77 -8.95
N ASN A 112 -15.09 16.25 -7.82
CA ASN A 112 -16.21 17.20 -7.81
C ASN A 112 -15.87 18.52 -8.52
N VAL A 113 -14.68 19.08 -8.26
CA VAL A 113 -14.24 20.30 -8.96
C VAL A 113 -14.20 20.10 -10.47
N ILE A 114 -13.75 18.93 -10.96
CA ILE A 114 -13.69 18.63 -12.39
C ILE A 114 -15.10 18.42 -12.97
N ASP A 115 -15.99 17.78 -12.22
CA ASP A 115 -17.39 17.53 -12.61
C ASP A 115 -18.20 18.83 -12.73
N ASP A 116 -17.92 19.80 -11.85
CA ASP A 116 -18.55 21.13 -11.85
C ASP A 116 -18.02 22.07 -12.94
N LEU A 117 -16.97 21.70 -13.69
CA LEU A 117 -16.44 22.55 -14.74
C LEU A 117 -17.44 22.65 -15.90
N PRO A 118 -17.60 23.85 -16.51
CA PRO A 118 -18.39 23.98 -17.72
C PRO A 118 -17.79 23.09 -18.83
N SER A 119 -18.64 22.60 -19.73
CA SER A 119 -18.23 21.80 -20.89
C SER A 119 -17.05 22.45 -21.61
N VAL A 120 -15.94 21.72 -21.73
CA VAL A 120 -14.65 22.24 -22.19
C VAL A 120 -14.78 22.69 -23.66
N ASN A 121 -14.82 24.00 -23.90
CA ASN A 121 -14.44 24.56 -25.20
C ASN A 121 -12.92 24.73 -25.18
N GLN A 122 -12.20 23.83 -25.86
CA GLN A 122 -10.74 23.71 -25.80
C GLN A 122 -9.98 24.98 -26.26
N GLU A 123 -10.68 25.94 -26.88
CA GLU A 123 -10.08 27.16 -27.44
C GLU A 123 -9.63 28.20 -26.41
N LYS A 124 -10.04 28.11 -25.13
CA LYS A 124 -9.77 29.17 -24.13
C LYS A 124 -8.68 28.87 -23.10
N PHE A 125 -7.98 27.74 -23.18
CA PHE A 125 -6.94 27.35 -22.21
C PHE A 125 -5.52 27.33 -22.80
N LEU A 126 -5.20 28.29 -23.65
CA LEU A 126 -3.82 28.67 -23.98
C LEU A 126 -3.51 30.02 -23.31
N LEU A 127 -3.09 29.98 -22.05
CA LEU A 127 -2.38 31.07 -21.37
C LEU A 127 -1.11 30.50 -20.75
#